data_AF-A0A9D7VR58-F1
#
_entry.id   AF-A0A9D7VR58-F1
#
_cell.length_a   1.000
_cell.length_b   1.000
_cell.length_c   1.000
_cell.angle_alpha   90.00
_cell.angle_beta   90.00
_cell.angle_gamma   90.00
#
_symmetry.space_group_name_H-M   'P 1'
#
loop_
_entity.id
_entity.type
_entity.pdbx_description
1 polymer ?
#
loop_
_entity_poly.entity_id
_entity_poly.type
_entity_poly.pdbx_seq_one_letter_code
_entity_poly.pdbx_strand_id
1 'polypeptide(L)'
;MALPTFTMREMLEAGVHFGHSTRRWNPKMEQFIFGARNKTHILDLQQTMPMFHQALQALSDVTSRGGRVLFVGTKRAAAEKIAETARNCGQYYVNHRWLGGMLTNWSTVSQSIRRLRDLEARFESGEINQLTKKETLQLTREQEKLERTLGGIKEMGGIPD
;
A
#
# COMPACT_ATOMS: atom_id res chain seq x y z
N MET A 1 20.36 -11.28 4.28
CA MET A 1 20.58 -10.51 3.04
C MET A 1 21.22 -9.18 3.42
N ALA A 2 22.13 -8.64 2.61
CA ALA A 2 22.68 -7.32 2.87
C ALA A 2 21.61 -6.24 2.61
N LEU A 3 21.57 -5.21 3.46
CA LEU A 3 20.68 -4.08 3.27
C LEU A 3 21.10 -3.29 2.02
N PRO A 4 20.15 -2.74 1.24
CA PRO A 4 20.48 -1.96 0.07
C PRO A 4 21.26 -0.70 0.47
N THR A 5 22.33 -0.43 -0.26
CA THR A 5 23.14 0.78 -0.11
C THR A 5 22.57 1.88 -0.99
N PHE A 6 22.50 3.10 -0.46
CA PHE A 6 22.08 4.30 -1.19
C PHE A 6 22.93 5.49 -0.76
N THR A 7 23.09 6.44 -1.66
CA THR A 7 23.88 7.65 -1.43
C THR A 7 22.98 8.89 -1.35
N MET A 8 23.45 9.91 -0.65
CA MET A 8 22.76 11.21 -0.61
C MET A 8 22.63 11.84 -2.01
N ARG A 9 23.59 11.56 -2.90
CA ARG A 9 23.56 12.01 -4.29
C ARG A 9 22.38 11.40 -5.06
N GLU A 10 22.17 10.10 -4.97
CA GLU A 10 21.03 9.44 -5.63
C GLU A 10 19.68 9.97 -5.10
N MET A 11 19.59 10.25 -3.80
CA MET A 11 18.39 10.87 -3.21
C MET A 11 18.13 12.28 -3.76
N LEU A 12 19.18 13.07 -3.96
CA LEU A 12 19.09 14.39 -4.57
C LEU A 12 18.65 14.30 -6.03
N GLU A 13 19.26 13.41 -6.82
CA GLU A 13 18.93 13.17 -8.23
C GLU A 13 17.49 12.66 -8.40
N ALA A 14 17.02 11.79 -7.49
CA ALA A 14 15.64 11.31 -7.45
C ALA A 14 14.62 12.35 -6.95
N GLY A 15 15.08 13.51 -6.45
CA GLY A 15 14.21 14.60 -6.02
C GLY A 15 13.44 14.35 -4.72
N VAL A 16 13.88 13.42 -3.85
CA VAL A 16 13.14 13.06 -2.62
C VAL A 16 13.12 14.17 -1.57
N HIS A 17 14.01 15.15 -1.70
CA HIS A 17 14.14 16.29 -0.79
C HIS A 17 13.05 17.36 -0.98
N PHE A 18 12.26 17.28 -2.05
CA PHE A 18 11.19 18.26 -2.30
C PHE A 18 9.95 17.97 -1.44
N GLY A 19 9.60 18.92 -0.59
CA GLY A 19 8.38 18.92 0.20
C GLY A 19 7.20 19.60 -0.50
N HIS A 20 6.19 19.96 0.30
CA HIS A 20 5.05 20.74 -0.17
C HIS A 20 5.31 22.25 -0.11
N SER A 21 4.35 23.03 -0.59
CA SER A 21 4.37 24.49 -0.47
C SER A 21 4.40 24.93 1.00
N THR A 22 5.04 26.06 1.30
CA THR A 22 5.16 26.64 2.65
C THR A 22 3.84 26.95 3.34
N ARG A 23 2.73 27.01 2.60
CA ARG A 23 1.38 27.17 3.18
C ARG A 23 0.77 25.86 3.70
N ARG A 24 1.24 24.72 3.19
CA ARG A 24 0.71 23.37 3.48
C ARG A 24 1.77 22.55 4.19
N TRP A 25 2.07 22.95 5.43
CA TRP A 25 3.04 22.26 6.28
C TRP A 25 2.47 22.03 7.67
N ASN A 26 3.05 21.07 8.39
CA ASN A 26 2.72 20.78 9.78
C ASN A 26 3.85 21.32 10.67
N PRO A 27 3.59 22.18 11.67
CA PRO A 27 4.63 22.71 12.56
C PRO A 27 5.53 21.67 13.21
N LYS A 28 5.02 20.46 13.48
CA LYS A 28 5.81 19.35 14.03
C LYS A 28 6.93 18.86 13.09
N MET A 29 6.89 19.25 11.82
CA MET A 29 7.91 18.89 10.83
C MET A 29 9.09 19.87 10.80
N GLU A 30 9.08 20.94 11.61
CA GLU A 30 10.13 21.97 11.62
C GLU A 30 11.53 21.39 11.70
N GLN A 31 11.76 20.44 12.62
CA GLN A 31 13.06 19.78 12.79
C GLN A 31 13.54 18.99 11.56
N PHE A 32 12.64 18.55 10.68
CA PHE A 32 12.96 17.78 9.47
C PHE A 32 13.06 18.66 8.21
N ILE A 33 12.77 19.95 8.32
CA ILE A 33 12.82 20.90 7.21
C ILE A 33 14.17 21.60 7.26
N PHE A 34 14.97 21.42 6.21
CA PHE A 34 16.25 22.10 6.04
C PHE A 34 16.07 23.59 5.71
N GLY A 35 15.03 23.92 4.94
CA GLY A 35 14.72 25.30 4.56
C GLY A 35 13.59 25.39 3.55
N ALA A 36 13.44 26.54 2.90
CA ALA A 36 12.47 26.74 1.83
C ALA A 36 13.08 27.50 0.64
N ARG A 37 12.78 27.04 -0.57
CA ARG A 37 13.18 27.70 -1.83
C ARG A 37 11.96 27.78 -2.74
N ASN A 38 11.75 28.94 -3.38
CA ASN A 38 10.61 29.16 -4.29
C ASN A 38 9.26 28.73 -3.67
N LYS A 39 9.04 29.07 -2.39
CA LYS A 39 7.82 28.73 -1.62
C LYS A 39 7.56 27.22 -1.46
N THR A 40 8.58 26.38 -1.62
CA THR A 40 8.55 24.93 -1.40
C THR A 40 9.53 24.55 -0.29
N HIS A 41 9.10 23.72 0.65
CA HIS A 41 9.99 23.20 1.70
C HIS A 41 11.00 22.21 1.13
N ILE A 42 12.22 22.26 1.64
CA ILE A 42 13.28 21.29 1.38
C ILE A 42 13.46 20.46 2.65
N LEU A 43 13.37 19.15 2.51
CA LEU A 43 13.57 18.20 3.60
C LEU A 43 15.05 17.94 3.82
N ASP A 44 15.44 17.72 5.08
CA ASP A 44 16.82 17.44 5.44
C ASP A 44 17.20 15.99 5.14
N LEU A 45 18.07 15.80 4.13
CA LEU A 45 18.57 14.50 3.74
C LEU A 45 19.61 13.94 4.73
N GLN A 46 20.28 14.79 5.52
CA GLN A 46 21.22 14.33 6.55
C GLN A 46 20.49 13.55 7.64
N GLN A 47 19.25 13.93 7.93
CA GLN A 47 18.35 13.20 8.84
C GLN A 47 17.62 12.05 8.14
N THR A 48 17.17 12.25 6.90
CA THR A 48 16.42 11.22 6.15
C THR A 48 17.27 9.97 5.92
N MET A 49 18.55 10.12 5.60
CA MET A 49 19.45 9.01 5.28
C MET A 49 19.60 7.97 6.43
N PRO A 50 19.98 8.36 7.67
CA PRO A 50 20.05 7.41 8.79
C PRO A 50 18.69 6.85 9.19
N MET A 51 17.62 7.66 9.16
CA MET A 51 16.26 7.18 9.49
C MET A 51 15.76 6.16 8.46
N PHE A 52 16.07 6.35 7.17
CA PHE A 52 15.71 5.41 6.12
C PHE A 52 16.47 4.08 6.28
N HIS A 53 17.75 4.14 6.68
CA HIS A 53 18.51 2.92 6.99
C HIS A 53 17.89 2.14 8.17
N GLN A 54 17.50 2.84 9.24
CA GLN A 54 16.80 2.22 10.38
C GLN A 54 15.46 1.60 9.97
N ALA A 55 14.70 2.26 9.09
CA ALA A 55 13.44 1.71 8.57
C ALA A 55 13.68 0.41 7.76
N LEU A 56 14.74 0.37 6.95
CA LEU A 56 15.12 -0.84 6.20
C LEU A 56 15.56 -1.97 7.13
N GLN A 57 16.29 -1.66 8.21
CA GLN A 57 16.62 -2.64 9.26
C GLN A 57 15.35 -3.21 9.89
N ALA A 58 14.42 -2.36 10.33
CA ALA A 58 13.16 -2.81 10.92
C ALA A 58 12.34 -3.69 9.97
N LEU A 59 12.26 -3.33 8.69
CA LEU A 59 11.59 -4.15 7.67
C LEU A 59 12.29 -5.50 7.47
N SER A 60 13.62 -5.52 7.44
CA SER A 60 14.40 -6.76 7.38
C SER A 60 14.13 -7.65 8.59
N ASP A 61 14.06 -7.08 9.79
CA ASP A 61 13.79 -7.83 11.01
C ASP A 61 12.39 -8.44 11.02
N VAL A 62 11.35 -7.68 10.62
CA VAL A 62 9.97 -8.18 10.50
C VAL A 62 9.90 -9.32 9.51
N THR A 63 10.45 -9.14 8.30
CA THR A 63 10.39 -10.14 7.23
C THR A 63 11.24 -11.37 7.54
N SER A 64 12.37 -11.23 8.24
CA SER A 64 13.19 -12.36 8.67
C SER A 64 12.48 -13.31 9.64
N ARG A 65 11.51 -12.80 10.40
CA ARG A 65 10.64 -13.59 11.30
C ARG A 65 9.41 -14.18 10.60
N GLY A 66 9.29 -14.00 9.28
CA GLY A 66 8.11 -14.39 8.52
C GLY A 66 6.91 -13.45 8.72
N GLY A 67 7.15 -12.24 9.25
CA GLY A 67 6.13 -11.22 9.41
C GLY A 67 5.63 -10.67 8.08
N ARG A 68 4.40 -10.18 8.07
CA ARG A 68 3.70 -9.69 6.88
C ARG A 68 3.72 -8.16 6.85
N VAL A 69 4.13 -7.59 5.71
CA VAL A 69 4.19 -6.14 5.51
C VAL A 69 3.06 -5.71 4.58
N LEU A 70 2.29 -4.72 5.00
CA LEU A 70 1.21 -4.15 4.19
C LEU A 70 1.64 -2.85 3.53
N PHE A 71 1.71 -2.85 2.21
CA PHE A 71 2.00 -1.64 1.44
C PHE A 71 0.72 -0.84 1.20
N VAL A 72 0.72 0.45 1.54
CA VAL A 72 -0.47 1.31 1.40
C VAL A 72 -0.14 2.54 0.59
N GLY A 73 -0.91 2.76 -0.50
CA GLY A 73 -0.89 4.05 -1.17
C GLY A 73 -1.97 4.17 -2.21
N THR A 74 -2.90 5.08 -1.93
CA THR A 74 -4.14 5.30 -2.68
C THR A 74 -4.04 6.44 -3.69
N LYS A 75 -2.92 7.18 -3.67
CA LYS A 75 -2.68 8.29 -4.60
C LYS A 75 -2.46 7.74 -6.00
N ARG A 76 -3.08 8.37 -7.01
CA ARG A 76 -2.95 7.96 -8.44
C ARG A 76 -1.51 7.74 -8.90
N ALA A 77 -0.58 8.60 -8.46
CA ALA A 77 0.84 8.51 -8.83
C ALA A 77 1.60 7.34 -8.14
N ALA A 78 1.05 6.77 -7.07
CA ALA A 78 1.70 5.72 -6.28
C ALA A 78 0.99 4.36 -6.38
N ALA A 79 -0.31 4.35 -6.68
CA ALA A 79 -1.15 3.17 -6.60
C ALA A 79 -0.65 1.99 -7.44
N GLU A 80 -0.24 2.25 -8.69
CA GLU A 80 0.28 1.21 -9.57
C GLU A 80 1.64 0.70 -9.09
N LYS A 81 2.56 1.62 -8.78
CA LYS A 81 3.91 1.27 -8.34
C LYS A 81 3.92 0.47 -7.04
N ILE A 82 3.03 0.80 -6.11
CA ILE A 82 2.89 0.08 -4.84
C ILE A 82 2.37 -1.34 -5.08
N ALA A 83 1.36 -1.51 -5.92
CA ALA A 83 0.83 -2.84 -6.23
C ALA A 83 1.86 -3.70 -6.95
N GLU A 84 2.59 -3.14 -7.91
CA GLU A 84 3.69 -3.83 -8.61
C GLU A 84 4.79 -4.25 -7.64
N THR A 85 5.27 -3.32 -6.81
CA THR A 85 6.38 -3.58 -5.87
C THR A 85 6.00 -4.64 -4.83
N ALA A 86 4.79 -4.56 -4.27
CA ALA A 86 4.29 -5.53 -3.30
C ALA A 86 4.17 -6.94 -3.91
N ARG A 87 3.66 -7.06 -5.15
CA ARG A 87 3.60 -8.35 -5.85
C ARG A 87 4.99 -8.91 -6.11
N ASN A 88 5.94 -8.09 -6.53
CA ASN A 88 7.30 -8.52 -6.81
C ASN A 88 8.03 -9.04 -5.57
N CYS A 89 7.74 -8.48 -4.38
CA CYS A 89 8.30 -8.97 -3.12
C CYS A 89 7.42 -9.99 -2.39
N GLY A 90 6.30 -10.42 -2.98
CA GLY A 90 5.38 -11.41 -2.39
C GLY A 90 4.63 -10.90 -1.15
N GLN A 91 4.49 -9.58 -1.00
CA GLN A 91 3.80 -8.94 0.11
C GLN A 91 2.45 -8.35 -0.31
N TYR A 92 1.68 -7.89 0.67
CA TYR A 92 0.30 -7.45 0.48
C TYR A 92 0.20 -5.95 0.24
N TYR A 93 -0.86 -5.51 -0.42
CA TYR A 93 -1.04 -4.08 -0.72
C TYR A 93 -2.50 -3.60 -0.67
N VAL A 94 -2.64 -2.30 -0.43
CA VAL A 94 -3.88 -1.53 -0.63
C VAL A 94 -3.55 -0.30 -1.48
N ASN A 95 -3.93 -0.34 -2.75
CA ASN A 95 -3.63 0.73 -3.71
C ASN A 95 -4.84 1.56 -4.17
N HIS A 96 -6.06 1.14 -3.83
CA HIS A 96 -7.27 1.85 -4.21
C HIS A 96 -7.86 2.66 -3.05
N ARG A 97 -8.72 2.05 -2.22
CA ARG A 97 -9.36 2.73 -1.09
C ARG A 97 -9.07 1.96 0.18
N TRP A 98 -8.58 2.69 1.18
CA TRP A 98 -8.53 2.19 2.56
C TRP A 98 -9.94 2.22 3.16
N LEU A 99 -10.49 1.05 3.49
CA LEU A 99 -11.75 0.96 4.21
C LEU A 99 -11.49 1.15 5.70
N GLY A 100 -12.29 1.99 6.36
CA GLY A 100 -12.24 2.13 7.81
C GLY A 100 -12.47 0.77 8.47
N GLY A 101 -11.63 0.42 9.45
CA GLY A 101 -11.70 -0.89 10.11
C GLY A 101 -10.87 -2.00 9.47
N MET A 102 -10.08 -1.72 8.41
CA MET A 102 -9.26 -2.75 7.75
C MET A 102 -8.32 -3.50 8.68
N LEU A 103 -7.75 -2.84 9.70
CA LEU A 103 -6.89 -3.48 10.70
C LEU A 103 -7.63 -3.74 12.01
N THR A 104 -8.50 -2.82 12.44
CA THR A 104 -9.15 -2.88 13.75
C THR A 104 -10.37 -3.78 13.79
N ASN A 105 -11.02 -4.04 12.65
CA ASN A 105 -12.17 -4.93 12.52
C ASN A 105 -11.91 -6.01 11.46
N TRP A 106 -10.86 -6.80 11.69
CA TRP A 106 -10.42 -7.83 10.77
C TRP A 106 -11.45 -8.95 10.53
N SER A 107 -12.33 -9.23 11.50
CA SER A 107 -13.38 -10.25 11.36
C SER A 107 -14.36 -9.92 10.23
N THR A 108 -14.81 -8.66 10.13
CA THR A 108 -15.67 -8.20 9.03
C THR A 108 -14.93 -8.15 7.69
N VAL A 109 -13.67 -7.72 7.69
CA VAL A 109 -12.86 -7.71 6.46
C VAL A 109 -12.63 -9.13 5.93
N SER A 110 -12.36 -10.09 6.83
CA SER A 110 -12.20 -11.50 6.49
C SER A 110 -13.47 -12.10 5.87
N GLN A 111 -14.65 -11.71 6.35
CA GLN A 111 -15.92 -12.11 5.73
C GLN A 111 -16.07 -11.55 4.31
N SER A 112 -15.64 -10.30 4.09
CA SER A 112 -15.67 -9.68 2.76
C SER A 112 -14.67 -10.36 1.80
N ILE A 113 -13.50 -10.77 2.29
CA ILE A 113 -12.51 -11.56 1.53
C ILE A 113 -13.08 -12.94 1.20
N ARG A 114 -13.77 -13.59 2.15
CA ARG A 114 -14.45 -14.87 1.89
C ARG A 114 -15.51 -14.73 0.81
N ARG A 115 -16.34 -13.66 0.88
CA ARG A 115 -17.33 -13.35 -0.15
C ARG A 115 -16.70 -13.17 -1.53
N LEU A 116 -15.56 -12.49 -1.62
CA LEU A 116 -14.81 -12.35 -2.87
C LEU A 116 -14.38 -13.72 -3.43
N ARG A 117 -13.81 -14.59 -2.60
CA ARG A 117 -13.43 -15.95 -3.00
C ARG A 117 -14.63 -16.80 -3.46
N ASP A 118 -15.75 -16.69 -2.75
CA ASP A 118 -16.99 -17.38 -3.13
C ASP A 118 -17.50 -16.91 -4.50
N LEU A 119 -17.39 -15.61 -4.79
CA LEU A 119 -17.75 -15.07 -6.10
C LEU A 119 -16.81 -15.60 -7.18
N GLU A 120 -15.49 -15.55 -6.98
CA GLU A 120 -14.50 -16.10 -7.92
C GLU A 120 -14.78 -17.58 -8.24
N ALA A 121 -15.06 -18.40 -7.22
CA ALA A 121 -15.39 -19.82 -7.41
C ALA A 121 -16.67 -20.05 -8.24
N ARG A 122 -17.69 -19.20 -8.08
CA ARG A 122 -18.93 -19.25 -8.89
C ARG A 122 -18.70 -18.84 -10.34
N PHE A 123 -17.80 -17.90 -10.58
CA PHE A 123 -17.39 -17.52 -11.93
C PHE A 123 -16.63 -18.67 -12.62
N GLU A 124 -15.73 -19.33 -11.90
CA GLU A 124 -14.95 -20.47 -12.43
C GLU A 124 -15.80 -21.72 -12.67
N SER A 125 -16.79 -22.00 -11.81
CA SER A 125 -17.66 -23.18 -11.94
C SER A 125 -18.69 -23.07 -13.07
N GLY A 126 -18.87 -21.88 -13.65
CA GLY A 126 -19.86 -21.64 -14.70
C GLY A 126 -21.31 -21.61 -14.21
N GLU A 127 -21.56 -21.61 -12.90
CA GLU A 127 -22.89 -21.49 -12.28
C GLU A 127 -23.63 -20.22 -12.77
N ILE A 128 -22.86 -19.18 -13.09
CA ILE A 128 -23.36 -17.90 -13.59
C ILE A 128 -24.06 -18.01 -14.95
N ASN A 129 -23.78 -19.05 -15.73
CA ASN A 129 -24.44 -19.28 -17.02
C ASN A 129 -25.92 -19.66 -16.86
N GLN A 130 -26.34 -20.08 -15.66
CA GLN A 130 -27.73 -20.40 -15.34
C GLN A 130 -28.52 -19.19 -14.84
N LEU A 131 -27.85 -18.05 -14.65
CA LEU A 131 -28.46 -16.82 -14.13
C LEU A 131 -28.97 -15.92 -15.25
N THR A 132 -29.87 -15.01 -14.89
CA THR A 132 -30.30 -13.97 -15.83
C THR A 132 -29.17 -12.97 -16.07
N LYS A 133 -29.16 -12.33 -17.25
CA LYS A 133 -28.16 -11.29 -17.60
C LYS A 133 -28.05 -10.17 -16.55
N LYS A 134 -29.17 -9.84 -15.89
CA LYS A 134 -29.21 -8.82 -14.83
C LYS A 134 -28.47 -9.28 -13.58
N GLU A 135 -28.69 -10.53 -13.15
CA GLU A 135 -28.02 -11.12 -11.98
C GLU A 135 -26.53 -11.31 -12.24
N THR A 136 -26.16 -11.82 -13.42
CA THR A 136 -24.76 -11.90 -13.85
C THR A 136 -24.09 -10.53 -13.75
N LEU A 137 -24.71 -9.48 -14.29
CA LEU A 137 -24.15 -8.12 -14.22
C LEU A 137 -23.99 -7.60 -12.79
N GLN A 138 -24.92 -7.91 -11.89
CA GLN A 138 -24.83 -7.52 -10.48
C GLN A 138 -23.67 -8.22 -9.78
N LEU A 139 -23.51 -9.53 -9.99
CA LEU A 139 -22.42 -10.31 -9.43
C LEU A 139 -21.07 -9.88 -9.98
N THR A 140 -20.96 -9.59 -11.28
CA THR A 140 -19.73 -9.06 -11.87
C THR A 140 -19.34 -7.72 -11.24
N ARG A 141 -20.30 -6.79 -11.06
CA ARG A 141 -20.02 -5.50 -10.40
C ARG A 141 -19.61 -5.67 -8.94
N GLU A 142 -20.21 -6.61 -8.23
CA GLU A 142 -19.83 -6.93 -6.85
C GLU A 142 -18.40 -7.46 -6.77
N GLN A 143 -18.07 -8.42 -7.64
CA GLN A 143 -16.74 -9.03 -7.72
C GLN A 143 -15.68 -8.01 -8.12
N GLU A 144 -15.88 -7.22 -9.18
CA GLU A 144 -14.96 -6.15 -9.58
C GLU A 144 -14.71 -5.13 -8.47
N LYS A 145 -15.77 -4.75 -7.74
CA LYS A 145 -15.66 -3.79 -6.64
C LYS A 145 -14.83 -4.36 -5.49
N LEU A 146 -15.10 -5.60 -5.11
CA LEU A 146 -14.38 -6.28 -4.03
C LEU A 146 -12.93 -6.55 -4.41
N GLU A 147 -12.67 -7.03 -5.63
CA GLU A 147 -11.33 -7.29 -6.13
C GLU A 147 -10.48 -6.02 -6.15
N ARG A 148 -11.06 -4.90 -6.59
CA ARG A 148 -10.37 -3.62 -6.60
C ARG A 148 -9.99 -3.10 -5.21
N THR A 149 -10.77 -3.44 -4.17
CA THR A 149 -10.49 -2.96 -2.80
C THR A 149 -9.74 -3.96 -1.93
N LEU A 150 -9.96 -5.26 -2.12
CA LEU A 150 -9.47 -6.33 -1.25
C LEU A 150 -8.51 -7.30 -1.93
N GLY A 151 -8.36 -7.26 -3.26
CA GLY A 151 -7.53 -8.21 -4.01
C GLY A 151 -6.08 -8.26 -3.49
N GLY A 152 -5.50 -7.10 -3.14
CA GLY A 152 -4.14 -7.02 -2.62
C GLY A 152 -3.94 -7.56 -1.19
N ILE A 153 -5.02 -7.85 -0.46
CA ILE A 153 -4.98 -8.47 0.88
C ILE A 153 -5.70 -9.83 0.91
N LYS A 154 -6.15 -10.34 -0.24
CA LYS A 154 -6.94 -11.58 -0.36
C LYS A 154 -6.22 -12.78 0.27
N GLU A 155 -4.90 -12.85 0.08
CA GLU A 155 -4.05 -13.95 0.54
C GLU A 155 -3.35 -13.68 1.88
N MET A 156 -3.71 -12.62 2.61
CA MET A 156 -2.99 -12.20 3.83
C MET A 156 -3.22 -13.12 5.03
N GLY A 157 -4.37 -13.79 5.09
CA GLY A 157 -4.72 -14.78 6.11
C GLY A 157 -4.85 -14.26 7.55
N GLY A 158 -4.49 -13.00 7.83
CA GLY A 158 -4.51 -12.39 9.15
C GLY A 158 -4.06 -10.92 9.11
N ILE A 159 -3.94 -10.30 10.27
CA ILE A 159 -3.49 -8.90 10.42
C ILE A 159 -1.98 -8.83 10.15
N PRO A 160 -1.48 -7.83 9.39
CA PRO A 160 -0.05 -7.63 9.18
C PRO A 160 0.67 -7.25 10.48
N ASP A 161 1.98 -7.44 10.50
CA ASP A 161 2.86 -7.29 11.67
C ASP A 161 3.51 -5.90 11.77
#